data_AF-A0A922FIT9-F1
#
_entry.id   AF-A0A922FIT9-F1
#
_cell.length_a   1.000
_cell.length_b   1.000
_cell.length_c   1.000
_cell.angle_alpha   90.00
_cell.angle_beta   90.00
_cell.angle_gamma   90.00
#
_symmetry.space_group_name_H-M   'P 1'
#
loop_
_entity.id
_entity.type
_entity.pdbx_description
1 polymer ?
#
loop_
_entity_poly.entity_id
_entity_poly.type
_entity_poly.pdbx_seq_one_letter_code
_entity_poly.pdbx_strand_id
1 'polypeptide(L)'
;MGQFMQLEQLEDKDNPNFLETLFSLYFDDAPKVIATIEQILMPSEEVLVDFNKLDIKLHRLKGSSASVGANKVLKSVNKALESCKKGDVEGCKAEVEILKEDYNALKNRLQAYLQVSTLSSKCIRTHRKYSG
;
A
#
# COMPACT_ATOMS: atom_id res chain seq x y z
N MET A 1 -2.17 -1.01 19.60
CA MET A 1 -1.99 0.25 18.85
C MET A 1 -1.64 -0.08 17.41
N GLY A 2 -2.44 0.29 16.42
CA GLY A 2 -2.19 -0.04 15.01
C GLY A 2 -1.10 0.84 14.38
N GLN A 3 -0.35 0.31 13.41
CA GLN A 3 0.76 1.01 12.75
C GLN A 3 0.37 2.39 12.21
N PHE A 4 -0.79 2.49 11.55
CA PHE A 4 -1.28 3.77 11.02
C PHE A 4 -1.43 4.85 12.12
N MET A 5 -1.95 4.51 13.29
CA MET A 5 -2.11 5.47 14.39
C MET A 5 -0.76 5.96 14.94
N GLN A 6 0.28 5.14 14.86
CA GLN A 6 1.63 5.57 15.25
C GLN A 6 2.20 6.55 14.23
N LEU A 7 1.98 6.31 12.94
CA LEU A 7 2.41 7.20 11.86
C LEU A 7 1.68 8.55 11.91
N GLU A 8 0.39 8.55 12.24
CA GLU A 8 -0.41 9.78 12.39
C GLU A 8 0.09 10.67 13.52
N GLN A 9 0.61 10.07 14.61
CA GLN A 9 1.19 10.82 15.73
C GLN A 9 2.54 11.46 15.43
N LEU A 10 3.22 11.05 14.35
CA LEU A 10 4.50 11.62 13.93
C LEU A 10 4.36 12.93 13.13
N GLU A 11 3.14 13.28 12.73
CA GLU A 11 2.87 14.54 12.05
C GLU A 11 2.61 15.65 13.08
N ASP A 12 3.45 16.68 13.07
CA ASP A 12 3.34 17.84 13.93
C ASP A 12 3.79 19.13 13.22
N LYS A 13 4.03 20.21 13.98
CA LYS A 13 4.43 21.50 13.39
C LYS A 13 5.86 21.49 12.84
N ASP A 14 6.71 20.63 13.38
CA ASP A 14 8.12 20.49 13.00
C ASP A 14 8.29 19.43 11.89
N ASN A 15 7.30 18.55 11.71
CA ASN A 15 7.22 17.54 10.65
C ASN A 15 5.85 17.55 9.92
N PRO A 16 5.49 18.64 9.21
CA PRO A 16 4.22 18.73 8.52
C PRO A 16 4.16 17.80 7.29
N ASN A 17 2.96 17.30 6.95
CA ASN A 17 2.69 16.45 5.78
C ASN A 17 3.49 15.12 5.76
N PHE A 18 3.90 14.64 6.93
CA PHE A 18 4.61 13.36 7.06
C PHE A 18 3.79 12.21 6.46
N LEU A 19 2.50 12.14 6.77
CA LEU A 19 1.62 11.10 6.24
C LEU A 19 1.49 11.18 4.72
N GLU A 20 1.30 12.38 4.18
CA GLU A 20 1.19 12.58 2.73
C GLU A 20 2.45 12.11 2.01
N THR A 21 3.62 12.50 2.51
CA THR A 21 4.92 12.11 1.93
C THR A 21 5.13 10.59 1.99
N LEU A 22 4.87 9.98 3.14
CA LEU A 22 5.04 8.55 3.34
C LEU A 22 4.11 7.73 2.42
N PHE A 23 2.84 8.13 2.34
CA PHE A 23 1.88 7.44 1.49
C PHE A 23 2.11 7.71 0.00
N SER A 24 2.60 8.90 -0.38
CA SER A 24 3.02 9.16 -1.76
C SER A 24 4.10 8.18 -2.19
N LEU A 25 5.15 8.02 -1.38
CA LEU A 25 6.23 7.08 -1.67
C LEU A 25 5.72 5.64 -1.82
N TYR A 26 4.83 5.22 -0.92
CA TYR A 26 4.22 3.90 -0.99
C TYR A 26 3.36 3.71 -2.25
N PHE A 27 2.52 4.69 -2.59
CA PHE A 27 1.65 4.64 -3.77
C PHE A 27 2.39 4.80 -5.10
N ASP A 28 3.61 5.34 -5.08
CA ASP A 28 4.49 5.43 -6.23
C ASP A 28 5.28 4.13 -6.48
N ASP A 29 5.59 3.37 -5.42
CA ASP A 29 6.38 2.14 -5.53
C ASP A 29 5.51 0.88 -5.66
N ALA A 30 4.45 0.75 -4.86
CA ALA A 30 3.64 -0.46 -4.79
C ALA A 30 3.08 -0.91 -6.16
N PRO A 31 2.53 -0.03 -7.03
CA PRO A 31 2.06 -0.43 -8.35
C PRO A 31 3.14 -1.06 -9.23
N LYS A 32 4.38 -0.57 -9.15
CA LYS A 32 5.52 -1.10 -9.92
C LYS A 32 5.86 -2.52 -9.45
N VAL A 33 5.83 -2.75 -8.14
CA VAL A 33 6.06 -4.08 -7.56
C VAL A 33 4.92 -5.03 -7.93
N ILE A 34 3.66 -4.58 -7.85
CA ILE A 34 2.47 -5.37 -8.25
C ILE A 34 2.54 -5.75 -9.72
N ALA A 35 2.82 -4.80 -10.61
CA ALA A 35 2.97 -5.08 -12.04
C ALA A 35 4.08 -6.11 -12.32
N THR A 36 5.19 -6.04 -11.58
CA THR A 36 6.27 -7.04 -11.69
C THR A 36 5.80 -8.42 -11.23
N ILE A 37 4.99 -8.50 -10.16
CA ILE A 37 4.40 -9.77 -9.68
C ILE A 37 3.47 -10.36 -10.74
N GLU A 38 2.58 -9.54 -11.32
CA GLU A 38 1.67 -9.97 -12.38
C GLU A 38 2.44 -10.50 -13.60
N GLN A 39 3.53 -9.83 -14.00
CA GLN A 39 4.39 -10.30 -15.09
C GLN A 39 5.03 -11.66 -14.81
N ILE A 40 5.50 -11.90 -13.57
CA ILE A 40 6.07 -13.20 -13.18
C ILE A 40 4.99 -14.30 -13.22
N LEU A 41 3.74 -13.95 -12.90
CA LEU A 41 2.59 -14.87 -12.88
C LEU A 41 1.89 -15.04 -14.22
N MET A 42 2.34 -14.35 -15.28
CA MET A 42 1.89 -14.57 -16.66
C MET A 42 2.93 -15.42 -17.41
N PRO A 43 2.96 -16.75 -17.19
CA PRO A 43 3.85 -17.63 -17.95
C PRO A 43 3.45 -17.63 -19.42
N SER A 44 4.45 -17.69 -20.30
CA SER A 44 4.27 -18.05 -21.71
C SER A 44 4.42 -19.56 -21.86
N GLU A 45 4.09 -20.10 -23.05
CA GLU A 45 4.32 -21.52 -23.38
C GLU A 45 5.78 -21.96 -23.18
N GLU A 46 6.73 -21.02 -23.21
CA GLU A 46 8.17 -21.28 -23.12
C GLU A 46 8.78 -21.00 -21.73
N VAL A 47 8.08 -20.27 -20.85
CA VAL A 47 8.66 -19.78 -19.58
C VAL A 47 7.78 -20.16 -18.39
N LEU A 48 8.31 -21.06 -17.55
CA LEU A 48 7.71 -21.40 -16.27
C LEU A 48 7.80 -20.25 -15.26
N VAL A 49 6.85 -20.20 -14.32
CA VAL A 49 6.85 -19.21 -13.24
C VAL A 49 8.09 -19.36 -12.37
N ASP A 50 8.85 -18.27 -12.21
CA ASP A 50 10.00 -18.20 -11.33
C ASP A 50 9.53 -17.84 -9.90
N PHE A 51 9.22 -18.86 -9.10
CA PHE A 51 8.75 -18.69 -7.73
C PHE A 51 9.76 -18.01 -6.80
N ASN A 52 11.07 -18.12 -7.07
CA ASN A 52 12.08 -17.40 -6.29
C ASN A 52 11.99 -15.90 -6.55
N LYS A 53 11.87 -15.48 -7.82
CA LYS A 53 11.64 -14.06 -8.14
C LYS A 53 10.31 -13.57 -7.58
N LEU A 54 9.26 -14.39 -7.63
CA LEU A 54 7.95 -14.04 -7.08
C LEU A 54 8.03 -13.80 -5.57
N ASP A 55 8.65 -14.71 -4.82
CA ASP A 55 8.83 -14.63 -3.37
C ASP A 55 9.55 -13.33 -2.96
N ILE A 56 10.65 -12.99 -3.66
CA ILE A 56 11.40 -11.74 -3.41
C ILE A 56 10.50 -10.50 -3.58
N LYS A 57 9.67 -10.46 -4.63
CA LYS A 57 8.79 -9.30 -4.89
C LYS A 57 7.65 -9.22 -3.88
N LEU A 58 7.05 -10.35 -3.52
CA LEU A 58 6.02 -10.41 -2.49
C LEU A 58 6.56 -9.99 -1.12
N HIS A 59 7.77 -10.42 -0.76
CA HIS A 59 8.44 -10.00 0.48
C HIS A 59 8.75 -8.50 0.52
N ARG A 60 9.17 -7.91 -0.61
CA ARG A 60 9.34 -6.46 -0.72
C ARG A 60 8.02 -5.72 -0.45
N LEU A 61 6.94 -6.15 -1.09
CA LEU A 61 5.63 -5.53 -0.92
C LEU A 61 5.06 -5.74 0.49
N LYS A 62 5.33 -6.90 1.11
CA LYS A 62 5.01 -7.18 2.52
C LYS A 62 5.66 -6.16 3.45
N GLY A 63 6.96 -5.93 3.28
CA GLY A 63 7.73 -5.00 4.11
C GLY A 63 7.22 -3.57 4.01
N SER A 64 7.03 -3.07 2.79
CA SER A 64 6.49 -1.72 2.57
C SER A 64 5.06 -1.58 3.11
N SER A 65 4.18 -2.56 2.84
CA SER A 65 2.80 -2.56 3.34
C SER A 65 2.73 -2.55 4.87
N ALA A 66 3.57 -3.35 5.53
CA ALA A 66 3.66 -3.38 6.98
C ALA A 66 4.13 -2.03 7.55
N SER A 67 5.12 -1.39 6.92
CA SER A 67 5.67 -0.10 7.39
C SER A 67 4.65 1.04 7.39
N VAL A 68 3.69 1.04 6.44
CA VAL A 68 2.65 2.07 6.31
C VAL A 68 1.31 1.68 6.95
N GLY A 69 1.23 0.48 7.55
CA GLY A 69 -0.01 -0.02 8.18
C GLY A 69 -1.11 -0.43 7.19
N ALA A 70 -0.75 -0.84 5.98
CA ALA A 70 -1.66 -1.33 4.96
C ALA A 70 -2.15 -2.76 5.27
N ASN A 71 -2.90 -2.93 6.35
CA ASN A 71 -3.21 -4.26 6.93
C ASN A 71 -3.95 -5.21 5.99
N LYS A 72 -4.85 -4.71 5.14
CA LYS A 72 -5.57 -5.55 4.18
C LYS A 72 -4.65 -6.05 3.06
N VAL A 73 -3.88 -5.15 2.46
CA VAL A 73 -2.83 -5.49 1.48
C VAL A 73 -1.84 -6.48 2.09
N LEU A 74 -1.42 -6.27 3.34
CA LEU A 74 -0.53 -7.18 4.06
C LEU A 74 -1.14 -8.59 4.20
N LYS A 75 -2.45 -8.68 4.42
CA LYS A 75 -3.15 -9.97 4.53
C LYS A 75 -3.14 -10.74 3.21
N SER A 76 -3.50 -10.09 2.10
CA SER A 76 -3.48 -10.72 0.76
C SER A 76 -2.05 -11.05 0.30
N VAL A 77 -1.07 -10.19 0.57
CA VAL A 77 0.36 -10.49 0.32
C VAL A 77 0.83 -11.74 1.08
N ASN A 78 0.46 -11.90 2.36
CA ASN A 78 0.86 -13.08 3.12
C ASN A 78 0.25 -14.36 2.55
N LYS A 79 -0.99 -14.32 2.08
CA LYS A 79 -1.60 -15.48 1.43
C LYS A 79 -0.99 -15.80 0.08
N ALA A 80 -0.67 -14.77 -0.72
CA ALA A 80 0.09 -14.95 -1.96
C ALA A 80 1.46 -15.60 -1.69
N LEU A 81 2.14 -15.24 -0.59
CA LEU A 81 3.37 -15.91 -0.15
C LEU A 81 3.14 -17.37 0.22
N GLU A 82 2.01 -17.72 0.84
CA GLU A 82 1.66 -19.11 1.15
C GLU A 82 1.44 -19.94 -0.12
N SER A 83 0.73 -19.39 -1.12
CA SER A 83 0.59 -20.04 -2.44
C SER A 83 1.92 -20.13 -3.19
N CYS A 84 2.75 -19.09 -3.12
CA CYS A 84 4.08 -19.04 -3.74
C CYS A 84 4.97 -20.18 -3.20
N LYS A 85 4.98 -20.39 -1.88
CA LYS A 85 5.74 -21.49 -1.24
C LYS A 85 5.26 -22.89 -1.64
N LYS A 86 4.00 -23.03 -2.06
CA LYS A 86 3.41 -24.29 -2.53
C LYS A 86 3.61 -24.52 -4.04
N GLY A 87 4.16 -23.55 -4.76
CA GLY A 87 4.20 -23.60 -6.23
C GLY A 87 2.83 -23.44 -6.88
N ASP A 88 1.86 -22.86 -6.17
CA ASP A 88 0.48 -22.73 -6.62
C ASP A 88 0.26 -21.43 -7.40
N VAL A 89 0.38 -21.52 -8.74
CA VAL A 89 0.25 -20.37 -9.65
C VAL A 89 -1.15 -19.75 -9.57
N GLU A 90 -2.20 -20.58 -9.59
CA GLU A 90 -3.57 -20.09 -9.62
C GLU A 90 -3.97 -19.46 -8.28
N GLY A 91 -3.52 -20.04 -7.16
CA GLY A 91 -3.66 -19.42 -5.85
C GLY A 91 -2.91 -18.09 -5.73
N CYS A 92 -1.70 -17.99 -6.31
CA CYS A 92 -0.98 -16.70 -6.36
C CYS A 92 -1.76 -15.66 -7.16
N LYS A 93 -2.26 -15.99 -8.35
CA LYS A 93 -3.05 -15.07 -9.18
C LYS A 93 -4.31 -14.60 -8.45
N ALA A 94 -5.05 -15.52 -7.83
CA ALA A 94 -6.26 -15.19 -7.09
C ALA A 94 -5.98 -14.21 -5.94
N GLU A 95 -4.93 -14.44 -5.15
CA GLU A 95 -4.58 -13.54 -4.05
C GLU A 95 -3.97 -12.21 -4.54
N VAL A 96 -3.33 -12.18 -5.72
CA VAL A 96 -2.85 -10.94 -6.35
C VAL A 96 -4.01 -10.06 -6.85
N GLU A 97 -5.11 -10.63 -7.35
CA GLU A 97 -6.30 -9.86 -7.66
C GLU A 97 -6.92 -9.22 -6.41
N ILE A 98 -7.04 -9.98 -5.32
CA ILE A 98 -7.52 -9.44 -4.03
C ILE A 98 -6.58 -8.34 -3.52
N LEU A 99 -5.28 -8.54 -3.64
CA LEU A 99 -4.26 -7.55 -3.27
C LEU A 99 -4.47 -6.23 -4.02
N LYS A 100 -4.75 -6.28 -5.33
CA LYS A 100 -5.03 -5.09 -6.15
C LYS A 100 -6.27 -4.35 -5.67
N GLU A 101 -7.34 -5.08 -5.35
CA GLU A 101 -8.56 -4.49 -4.79
C GLU A 101 -8.29 -3.81 -3.45
N ASP A 102 -7.58 -4.49 -2.53
CA ASP A 102 -7.21 -3.96 -1.23
C ASP A 102 -6.31 -2.71 -1.35
N TYR A 103 -5.37 -2.72 -2.29
CA TYR A 103 -4.51 -1.59 -2.60
C TYR A 103 -5.31 -0.38 -3.10
N ASN A 104 -6.21 -0.58 -4.06
CA ASN A 104 -7.04 0.47 -4.62
C ASN A 104 -7.99 1.04 -3.56
N ALA A 105 -8.60 0.17 -2.74
CA ALA A 105 -9.44 0.60 -1.63
C ALA A 105 -8.67 1.45 -0.61
N LEU A 106 -7.43 1.07 -0.29
CA LEU A 106 -6.55 1.84 0.58
C LEU A 106 -6.23 3.22 -0.02
N LYS A 107 -5.83 3.26 -1.29
CA LYS A 107 -5.52 4.49 -2.02
C LYS A 107 -6.69 5.46 -2.00
N ASN A 108 -7.89 4.99 -2.35
CA ASN A 108 -9.09 5.82 -2.38
C ASN A 108 -9.45 6.38 -0.99
N ARG A 109 -9.33 5.56 0.06
CA ARG A 109 -9.61 5.99 1.45
C ARG A 109 -8.63 7.04 1.94
N LEU A 110 -7.34 6.88 1.65
CA LEU A 110 -6.32 7.83 2.06
C LEU A 110 -6.38 9.13 1.27
N GLN A 111 -6.68 9.08 -0.03
CA GLN A 111 -6.94 10.29 -0.81
C GLN A 111 -8.13 11.07 -0.25
N ALA A 112 -9.22 10.39 0.12
CA ALA A 112 -10.37 11.04 0.76
C ALA A 112 -10.00 11.65 2.13
N TYR A 113 -9.24 10.93 2.96
CA TYR A 113 -8.76 11.43 4.26
C TYR A 113 -7.91 12.70 4.10
N LEU A 114 -6.91 12.69 3.21
CA LEU A 114 -6.02 13.83 2.99
C LEU A 114 -6.77 15.05 2.43
N GLN A 115 -7.77 14.85 1.57
CA GLN A 115 -8.64 15.94 1.10
C GLN A 115 -9.40 16.60 2.25
N VAL A 116 -9.99 15.81 3.15
CA VAL A 116 -10.71 16.33 4.34
C VAL A 116 -9.75 17.03 5.31
N SER A 117 -8.58 16.46 5.59
CA SER A 117 -7.58 17.06 6.49
C SER A 117 -7.04 18.39 5.96
N THR A 118 -6.85 18.49 4.63
CA THR A 118 -6.47 19.74 3.96
C THR A 118 -7.57 20.80 4.07
N LEU A 119 -8.83 20.42 3.88
CA LEU A 119 -9.98 21.33 4.03
C LEU A 119 -10.16 21.81 5.47
N SER A 120 -10.01 20.93 6.46
CA SER A 120 -10.06 21.27 7.88
C SER A 120 -8.97 22.28 8.25
N SER A 121 -7.74 22.05 7.79
CA SER A 121 -6.61 22.97 8.00
C SER A 121 -6.83 24.34 7.36
N LYS A 122 -7.45 24.39 6.16
CA LYS A 122 -7.82 25.64 5.50
C LYS A 122 -8.93 26.39 6.26
N CYS A 123 -9.95 25.67 6.73
CA CYS A 123 -11.10 26.25 7.43
C CYS A 123 -10.70 26.89 8.77
N ILE A 124 -9.82 26.22 9.55
CA ILE A 124 -9.25 26.75 10.80
C ILE A 124 -8.43 28.03 10.55
N ARG A 125 -7.67 28.09 9.44
CA ARG A 125 -6.88 29.27 9.07
C ARG A 125 -7.76 30.45 8.64
N THR A 126 -8.88 30.21 7.95
CA THR A 126 -9.83 31.27 7.62
C THR A 126 -10.56 31.81 8.85
N HIS A 127 -10.92 30.96 9.81
CA HIS A 127 -11.59 31.43 11.04
C HIS A 127 -10.70 32.35 11.89
N ARG A 128 -9.37 32.13 11.93
CA ARG A 128 -8.43 33.04 12.60
C ARG A 128 -8.25 34.40 11.91
N LYS A 129 -8.54 34.51 10.61
CA LYS A 129 -8.42 35.78 9.86
C LYS A 129 -9.64 36.70 10.02
N TYR A 130 -10.76 36.22 10.55
CA TYR A 130 -12.00 36.99 10.72
C TYR A 130 -12.41 37.16 12.20
N SER A 131 -11.56 36.81 13.15
CA SER A 131 -11.80 36.95 14.60
C SER A 131 -10.78 37.87 15.30
N GLY A 132 -10.10 38.72 14.53
CA GLY A 132 -9.20 39.77 15.04
C GLY A 132 -9.71 41.14 14.63
#